data_AF-A0A225DBT4-F1
#
_entry.id   AF-A0A225DBT4-F1
#
_cell.length_a   1.000
_cell.length_b   1.000
_cell.length_c   1.000
_cell.angle_alpha   90.00
_cell.angle_beta   90.00
_cell.angle_gamma   90.00
#
_symmetry.space_group_name_H-M   'P 1'
#
loop_
_entity.id
_entity.type
_entity.pdbx_description
1 polymer ?
#
loop_
_entity_poly.entity_id
_entity_poly.type
_entity_poly.pdbx_seq_one_letter_code
_entity_poly.pdbx_strand_id
1 'polypeptide(L)'
;MMNEAELHVLKQRMHQGKLNKARRGELIVSVPVGYLKHPSGQVTLDPDEQAQGVVRLIFDEFDRQGTVHGILRHLIAHGIRLPVRSTAGGSGGPLQWRPPGRETIRQILRHPIYAGAYRYGHRPTDPRRQTAGHPKSGRNSGLAADECLVFLRDRFPAYISWERFEANQLRLAANRSRAGSPGAIRNGTALLAGVVRCGRCGKRMYVRYTRTGRPSYVCSTLRSDYGLPLCQSTPAADIETWVAEQVLSALQPAALDASLTAAAAVEEQRRQLVRHWEQRIERARYEADRAGRQYHACEPENRLVARTLEQRWDELLREVARLEAEFDRVRRTQPRVLGEADRDRVRQLAEHVPAVWRASTTTPADRRQIVRLLIDTVVVTVDPTGDRAAIRVEWSGGAVQQQTVHRPVQGYRQQRDWPQLSARLIALHEQNRTPAEIATILQEAGFRPPKRATGFTAGMVRRLVDDLGVRPRVSRVPDEAGPLTEGEWWLHELARHLGVSPYTLHGWRTKGWLHARQVGGRGGPWAVWAGGTEVDRLRALKECPRVWANRDRLAALRVPTVRA
;
A
#
# COMPACT_ATOMS: atom_id res chain seq x y z
N MET A 1 -54.32 18.64 28.81
CA MET A 1 -53.27 18.78 27.77
C MET A 1 -51.96 19.04 28.49
N MET A 2 -50.97 18.13 28.38
CA MET A 2 -49.63 18.34 28.95
C MET A 2 -48.94 19.48 28.19
N ASN A 3 -48.30 20.41 28.89
CA ASN A 3 -47.61 21.55 28.29
C ASN A 3 -46.31 21.06 27.60
N GLU A 4 -45.95 21.63 26.43
CA GLU A 4 -44.71 21.28 25.72
C GLU A 4 -43.46 21.39 26.60
N ALA A 5 -43.46 22.31 27.57
CA ALA A 5 -42.41 22.48 28.55
C ALA A 5 -42.26 21.25 29.49
N GLU A 6 -43.36 20.64 29.93
CA GLU A 6 -43.35 19.46 30.80
C GLU A 6 -42.82 18.23 30.05
N LEU A 7 -43.20 18.09 28.78
CA LEU A 7 -42.68 17.04 27.90
C LEU A 7 -41.16 17.17 27.70
N HIS A 8 -40.66 18.41 27.58
CA HIS A 8 -39.23 18.68 27.45
C HIS A 8 -38.46 18.28 28.71
N VAL A 9 -38.96 18.64 29.90
CA VAL A 9 -38.37 18.28 31.19
C VAL A 9 -38.34 16.76 31.40
N LEU A 10 -39.43 16.05 31.06
CA LEU A 10 -39.48 14.59 31.14
C LEU A 10 -38.47 13.91 30.21
N LYS A 11 -38.37 14.36 28.95
CA LYS A 11 -37.37 13.85 28.00
C LYS A 11 -35.94 14.08 28.51
N GLN A 12 -35.66 15.23 29.10
CA GLN A 12 -34.35 15.54 29.67
C GLN A 12 -34.02 14.65 30.87
N ARG A 13 -34.96 14.43 31.79
CA ARG A 13 -34.77 13.53 32.94
C ARG A 13 -34.54 12.08 32.50
N MET A 14 -35.34 11.58 31.55
CA MET A 14 -35.15 10.24 30.98
C MET A 14 -33.78 10.10 30.30
N HIS A 15 -33.35 11.13 29.56
CA HIS A 15 -32.04 11.15 28.92
C HIS A 15 -30.89 11.11 29.94
N GLN A 16 -30.97 11.92 31.01
CA GLN A 16 -29.98 11.93 32.08
C GLN A 16 -29.97 10.61 32.87
N GLY A 17 -31.13 10.02 33.16
CA GLY A 17 -31.22 8.70 33.78
C GLY A 17 -30.55 7.61 32.93
N LYS A 18 -30.77 7.64 31.61
CA LYS A 18 -30.10 6.75 30.65
C LYS A 18 -28.59 6.97 30.63
N LEU A 19 -28.12 8.22 30.63
CA LEU A 19 -26.70 8.55 30.68
C LEU A 19 -26.05 8.09 31.98
N ASN A 20 -26.69 8.28 33.13
CA ASN A 20 -26.16 7.82 34.41
C ASN A 20 -26.05 6.29 34.47
N LYS A 21 -27.03 5.56 33.93
CA LYS A 21 -26.94 4.10 33.79
C LYS A 21 -25.81 3.68 32.83
N ALA A 22 -25.59 4.45 31.77
CA ALA A 22 -24.47 4.23 30.86
C ALA A 22 -23.12 4.50 31.52
N ARG A 23 -22.98 5.57 32.31
CA ARG A 23 -21.75 5.93 33.04
C ARG A 23 -21.32 4.86 34.04
N ARG A 24 -22.25 4.08 34.58
CA ARG A 24 -21.98 2.89 35.41
C ARG A 24 -21.75 1.60 34.61
N GLY A 25 -21.85 1.65 33.28
CA GLY A 25 -21.70 0.48 32.41
C GLY A 25 -22.84 -0.53 32.51
N GLU A 26 -24.02 -0.11 32.98
CA GLU A 26 -25.19 -0.99 33.20
C GLU A 26 -26.21 -0.93 32.05
N LEU A 27 -26.09 0.05 31.15
CA LEU A 27 -27.00 0.21 30.03
C LEU A 27 -26.58 -0.69 28.86
N ILE A 28 -27.11 -1.91 28.85
CA ILE A 28 -26.78 -2.95 27.87
C ILE A 28 -28.03 -3.32 27.08
N VAL A 29 -28.09 -2.91 25.81
CA VAL A 29 -29.25 -3.16 24.93
C VAL A 29 -29.17 -4.56 24.29
N SER A 30 -27.98 -4.95 23.86
CA SER A 30 -27.70 -6.22 23.18
C SER A 30 -26.21 -6.54 23.29
N VAL A 31 -25.85 -7.82 23.28
CA VAL A 31 -24.47 -8.28 23.26
C VAL A 31 -24.12 -8.91 21.90
N PRO A 32 -22.85 -8.83 21.45
CA PRO A 32 -22.45 -9.46 20.20
C PRO A 32 -22.21 -10.97 20.36
N VAL A 33 -21.88 -11.63 19.24
CA VAL A 33 -21.52 -13.06 19.17
C VAL A 33 -20.49 -13.44 20.25
N GLY A 34 -20.65 -14.61 20.87
CA GLY A 34 -19.76 -15.08 21.94
C GLY A 34 -20.04 -14.51 23.32
N TYR A 35 -21.12 -13.74 23.49
CA TYR A 35 -21.55 -13.23 24.79
C TYR A 35 -23.01 -13.57 25.04
N LEU A 36 -23.34 -13.71 26.33
CA LEU A 36 -24.71 -13.87 26.82
C LEU A 36 -25.03 -12.72 27.78
N LYS A 37 -26.26 -12.20 27.69
CA LYS A 37 -26.79 -11.28 28.70
C LYS A 37 -27.84 -12.01 29.52
N HIS A 38 -27.58 -12.18 30.82
CA HIS A 38 -28.54 -12.76 31.75
C HIS A 38 -29.72 -11.80 32.01
N PRO A 39 -30.88 -12.31 32.45
CA PRO A 39 -32.01 -11.47 32.88
C PRO A 39 -31.64 -10.46 33.97
N SER A 40 -30.67 -10.81 34.84
CA SER A 40 -30.08 -9.91 35.84
C SER A 40 -29.36 -8.68 35.27
N GLY A 41 -29.11 -8.66 33.96
CA GLY A 41 -28.33 -7.62 33.28
C GLY A 41 -26.82 -7.89 33.24
N GLN A 42 -26.34 -8.95 33.89
CA GLN A 42 -24.94 -9.37 33.83
C GLN A 42 -24.59 -9.90 32.44
N VAL A 43 -23.39 -9.55 31.97
CA VAL A 43 -22.82 -10.03 30.71
C VAL A 43 -21.71 -11.02 31.00
N THR A 44 -21.83 -12.20 30.42
CA THR A 44 -20.88 -13.31 30.54
C THR A 44 -20.44 -13.75 29.15
N LEU A 45 -19.34 -14.50 29.07
CA LEU A 45 -19.00 -15.22 27.84
C LEU A 45 -20.09 -16.26 27.56
N ASP A 46 -20.26 -16.64 26.30
CA ASP A 46 -21.17 -17.71 25.94
C ASP A 46 -20.80 -18.99 26.72
N PRO A 47 -21.73 -19.64 27.44
CA PRO A 47 -21.41 -20.86 28.19
C PRO A 47 -21.00 -22.02 27.28
N ASP A 48 -21.35 -21.98 25.99
CA ASP A 48 -20.93 -23.00 25.02
C ASP A 48 -19.43 -22.86 24.69
N GLU A 49 -18.65 -23.89 25.02
CA GLU A 49 -17.20 -23.89 24.84
C GLU A 49 -16.80 -23.81 23.37
N GLN A 50 -17.56 -24.45 22.48
CA GLN A 50 -17.30 -24.39 21.04
C GLN A 50 -17.51 -22.97 20.51
N ALA A 51 -18.55 -22.27 20.99
CA ALA A 51 -18.80 -20.88 20.64
C ALA A 51 -17.64 -19.98 21.06
N GLN A 52 -17.13 -20.15 22.28
CA GLN A 52 -15.93 -19.43 22.72
C GLN A 52 -14.71 -19.78 21.88
N GLY A 53 -14.51 -21.07 21.58
CA GLY A 53 -13.42 -21.57 20.75
C GLY A 53 -13.40 -20.96 19.36
N VAL A 54 -14.56 -20.84 18.71
CA VAL A 54 -14.68 -20.19 17.39
C VAL A 54 -14.36 -18.71 17.46
N VAL A 55 -14.79 -17.99 18.51
CA VAL A 55 -14.45 -16.57 18.66
C VAL A 55 -12.95 -16.37 18.87
N ARG A 56 -12.30 -17.19 19.72
CA ARG A 56 -10.85 -17.18 19.91
C ARG A 56 -10.12 -17.45 18.59
N LEU A 57 -10.56 -18.47 17.84
CA LEU A 57 -10.00 -18.83 16.54
C LEU A 57 -10.08 -17.67 15.54
N ILE A 58 -11.14 -16.87 15.52
CA ILE A 58 -11.25 -15.71 14.63
C ILE A 58 -10.13 -14.69 14.90
N PHE A 59 -9.80 -14.44 16.18
CA PHE A 59 -8.71 -13.55 16.53
C PHE A 59 -7.35 -14.17 16.21
N ASP A 60 -7.16 -15.46 16.48
CA ASP A 60 -5.90 -16.17 16.17
C ASP A 60 -5.63 -16.21 14.66
N GLU A 61 -6.68 -16.43 13.87
CA GLU A 61 -6.59 -16.41 12.41
C GLU A 61 -6.40 -14.99 11.87
N PHE A 62 -6.86 -13.97 12.58
CA PHE A 62 -6.54 -12.59 12.21
C PHE A 62 -5.07 -12.24 12.48
N ASP A 63 -4.47 -12.78 13.53
CA ASP A 63 -3.04 -12.63 13.80
C ASP A 63 -2.21 -13.30 12.69
N ARG A 64 -2.62 -14.50 12.26
CA ARG A 64 -1.98 -15.25 11.18
C ARG A 64 -2.17 -14.61 9.79
N GLN A 65 -3.42 -14.37 9.37
CA GLN A 65 -3.75 -13.95 8.00
C GLN A 65 -3.76 -12.44 7.81
N GLY A 66 -3.90 -11.67 8.88
CA GLY A 66 -3.93 -10.22 8.87
C GLY A 66 -5.10 -9.58 8.13
N THR A 67 -6.07 -10.34 7.59
CA THR A 67 -7.19 -9.79 6.81
C THR A 67 -8.52 -10.50 7.09
N VAL A 68 -9.63 -9.75 7.11
CA VAL A 68 -10.99 -10.30 7.29
C VAL A 68 -11.33 -11.34 6.23
N HIS A 69 -10.86 -11.14 4.99
CA HIS A 69 -11.12 -12.09 3.91
C HIS A 69 -10.28 -13.37 4.05
N GLY A 70 -9.06 -13.28 4.59
CA GLY A 70 -8.26 -14.45 4.96
C GLY A 70 -9.01 -15.34 5.95
N ILE A 71 -9.50 -14.76 7.05
CA ILE A 71 -10.32 -15.46 8.04
C ILE A 71 -11.54 -16.11 7.38
N LEU A 72 -12.30 -15.35 6.59
CA LEU A 72 -13.50 -15.88 5.93
C LEU A 72 -13.19 -17.11 5.06
N ARG A 73 -12.11 -17.06 4.26
CA ARG A 73 -11.70 -18.21 3.44
C ARG A 73 -11.28 -19.39 4.29
N HIS A 74 -10.53 -19.14 5.38
CA HIS A 74 -10.14 -20.19 6.31
C HIS A 74 -11.37 -20.87 6.93
N LEU A 75 -12.31 -20.11 7.49
CA LEU A 75 -13.52 -20.66 8.11
C LEU A 75 -14.35 -21.46 7.10
N ILE A 76 -14.50 -20.98 5.86
CA ILE A 76 -15.22 -21.71 4.79
C ILE A 76 -14.49 -22.99 4.41
N ALA A 77 -13.17 -22.94 4.19
CA ALA A 77 -12.37 -24.09 3.78
C ALA A 77 -12.37 -25.22 4.81
N HIS A 78 -12.46 -24.88 6.10
CA HIS A 78 -12.52 -25.84 7.20
C HIS A 78 -13.95 -26.14 7.69
N GLY A 79 -14.99 -25.65 7.01
CA GLY A 79 -16.39 -25.93 7.37
C GLY A 79 -16.84 -25.32 8.71
N ILE A 80 -16.14 -24.30 9.22
CA ILE A 80 -16.39 -23.71 10.53
C ILE A 80 -17.54 -22.70 10.45
N ARG A 81 -18.53 -22.87 11.33
CA ARG A 81 -19.72 -22.02 11.43
C ARG A 81 -19.61 -21.02 12.58
N LEU A 82 -20.32 -19.90 12.48
CA LEU A 82 -20.35 -18.86 13.51
C LEU A 82 -21.46 -19.13 14.55
N PRO A 83 -21.16 -18.99 15.86
CA PRO A 83 -22.10 -19.18 16.95
C PRO A 83 -22.97 -17.93 17.14
N VAL A 84 -24.13 -17.87 16.49
CA VAL A 84 -25.03 -16.71 16.55
C VAL A 84 -26.23 -17.03 17.44
N ARG A 85 -26.43 -16.27 18.51
CA ARG A 85 -27.67 -16.35 19.30
C ARG A 85 -28.76 -15.47 18.69
N SER A 86 -29.97 -16.01 18.56
CA SER A 86 -31.12 -15.24 18.11
C SER A 86 -31.43 -14.11 19.09
N THR A 87 -31.69 -12.91 18.56
CA THR A 87 -32.13 -11.75 19.35
C THR A 87 -33.65 -11.65 19.46
N ALA A 88 -34.39 -12.50 18.74
CA ALA A 88 -35.84 -12.58 18.84
C ALA A 88 -36.21 -13.16 20.22
N GLY A 89 -36.59 -12.28 21.15
CA GLY A 89 -36.92 -12.63 22.55
C GLY A 89 -35.96 -12.11 23.62
N GLY A 90 -34.89 -11.40 23.24
CA GLY A 90 -33.86 -10.90 24.17
C GLY A 90 -32.47 -11.43 23.83
N SER A 91 -31.43 -11.01 24.57
CA SER A 91 -30.03 -11.38 24.26
C SER A 91 -29.62 -12.78 24.77
N GLY A 92 -30.58 -13.70 24.83
CA GLY A 92 -30.43 -15.06 25.36
C GLY A 92 -31.16 -16.13 24.55
N GLY A 93 -31.48 -15.87 23.28
CA GLY A 93 -32.11 -16.86 22.39
C GLY A 93 -31.23 -18.08 22.11
N PRO A 94 -31.79 -19.11 21.46
CA PRO A 94 -31.07 -20.35 21.16
C PRO A 94 -29.82 -20.09 20.31
N LEU A 95 -28.78 -20.87 20.56
CA LEU A 95 -27.54 -20.84 19.80
C LEU A 95 -27.76 -21.44 18.41
N GLN A 96 -27.37 -20.73 17.35
CA GLN A 96 -27.49 -21.17 15.97
C GLN A 96 -26.12 -21.11 15.27
N TRP A 97 -25.79 -22.17 14.54
CA TRP A 97 -24.55 -22.29 13.78
C TRP A 97 -24.75 -21.82 12.34
N ARG A 98 -24.37 -20.57 12.06
CA ARG A 98 -24.60 -19.93 10.76
C ARG A 98 -23.33 -19.90 9.90
N PRO A 99 -23.45 -19.92 8.57
CA PRO A 99 -22.30 -19.70 7.68
C PRO A 99 -21.57 -18.39 8.02
N PRO A 100 -20.22 -18.36 7.93
CA PRO A 100 -19.46 -17.18 8.29
C PRO A 100 -19.72 -16.02 7.34
N GLY A 101 -20.07 -14.86 7.90
CA GLY A 101 -20.32 -13.62 7.17
C GLY A 101 -19.18 -12.63 7.30
N ARG A 102 -18.75 -12.01 6.18
CA ARG A 102 -17.68 -10.99 6.18
C ARG A 102 -17.96 -9.83 7.14
N GLU A 103 -19.21 -9.36 7.18
CA GLU A 103 -19.60 -8.25 8.04
C GLU A 103 -19.60 -8.65 9.52
N THR A 104 -20.05 -9.86 9.84
CA THR A 104 -20.01 -10.41 11.22
C THR A 104 -18.57 -10.50 11.72
N ILE A 105 -17.65 -11.08 10.93
CA ILE A 105 -16.22 -11.16 11.28
C ILE A 105 -15.63 -9.75 11.48
N ARG A 106 -15.95 -8.80 10.58
CA ARG A 106 -15.52 -7.40 10.73
C ARG A 106 -16.05 -6.78 12.02
N GLN A 107 -17.29 -7.05 12.41
CA GLN A 107 -17.88 -6.53 13.64
C GLN A 107 -17.21 -7.13 14.87
N ILE A 108 -16.92 -8.44 14.87
CA ILE A 108 -16.17 -9.12 15.93
C ILE A 108 -14.83 -8.40 16.16
N LEU A 109 -14.03 -8.23 15.10
CA LEU A 109 -12.70 -7.62 15.21
C LEU A 109 -12.72 -6.13 15.63
N ARG A 110 -13.83 -5.42 15.43
CA ARG A 110 -13.94 -3.97 15.70
C ARG A 110 -14.61 -3.64 17.02
N HIS A 111 -15.27 -4.61 17.67
CA HIS A 111 -16.06 -4.32 18.86
C HIS A 111 -15.17 -4.37 20.11
N PRO A 112 -15.08 -3.29 20.91
CA PRO A 112 -14.14 -3.24 22.03
C PRO A 112 -14.52 -4.13 23.21
N ILE A 113 -15.76 -4.66 23.25
CA ILE A 113 -16.19 -5.64 24.27
C ILE A 113 -15.32 -6.90 24.30
N TYR A 114 -14.78 -7.33 23.15
CA TYR A 114 -13.90 -8.51 23.11
C TYR A 114 -12.59 -8.28 23.87
N ALA A 115 -12.24 -7.02 24.14
CA ALA A 115 -11.19 -6.61 25.04
C ALA A 115 -11.72 -6.06 26.38
N GLY A 116 -12.91 -6.49 26.79
CA GLY A 116 -13.52 -6.17 28.09
C GLY A 116 -14.15 -4.79 28.20
N ALA A 117 -14.08 -3.94 27.17
CA ALA A 117 -14.52 -2.56 27.29
C ALA A 117 -16.00 -2.34 26.96
N TYR A 118 -16.64 -1.51 27.78
CA TYR A 118 -17.97 -0.96 27.56
C TYR A 118 -17.89 0.37 26.81
N ARG A 119 -18.83 0.59 25.90
CA ARG A 119 -19.01 1.89 25.24
C ARG A 119 -20.48 2.26 25.06
N TYR A 120 -20.78 3.54 25.19
CA TYR A 120 -22.09 4.11 24.90
C TYR A 120 -21.96 5.39 24.08
N GLY A 121 -22.91 5.63 23.17
CA GLY A 121 -22.90 6.82 22.29
C GLY A 121 -22.07 6.66 21.02
N HIS A 122 -21.56 5.45 20.71
CA HIS A 122 -20.71 5.19 19.54
C HIS A 122 -21.30 5.65 18.19
N ARG A 123 -22.63 5.66 18.02
CA ARG A 123 -23.27 6.20 16.80
C ARG A 123 -24.23 7.31 17.20
N PRO A 124 -23.76 8.56 17.31
CA PRO A 124 -24.65 9.68 17.57
C PRO A 124 -25.64 9.81 16.41
N THR A 125 -26.87 10.17 16.76
CA THR A 125 -27.91 10.45 15.77
C THR A 125 -27.95 11.96 15.58
N ASP A 126 -27.81 12.43 14.35
CA ASP A 126 -27.99 13.82 13.97
C ASP A 126 -29.48 14.08 13.71
N PRO A 127 -30.18 14.85 14.56
CA PRO A 127 -31.59 15.14 14.40
C PRO A 127 -31.93 15.81 13.05
N ARG A 128 -30.98 16.57 12.47
CA ARG A 128 -31.19 17.26 11.19
C ARG A 128 -31.24 16.32 10.00
N ARG A 129 -30.67 15.12 10.14
CA ARG A 129 -30.64 14.07 9.11
C ARG A 129 -31.68 12.98 9.37
N GLN A 130 -32.53 13.17 10.37
CA GLN A 130 -33.55 12.22 10.74
C GLN A 130 -34.81 12.44 9.91
N THR A 131 -35.22 11.40 9.19
CA THR A 131 -36.45 11.36 8.39
C THR A 131 -37.60 10.81 9.25
N ALA A 132 -38.76 11.48 9.20
CA ALA A 132 -39.99 11.01 9.85
C ALA A 132 -40.34 9.58 9.40
N GLY A 133 -40.80 8.74 10.33
CA GLY A 133 -41.09 7.32 10.07
C GLY A 133 -39.86 6.40 9.99
N HIS A 134 -38.63 6.94 10.00
CA HIS A 134 -37.40 6.14 9.96
C HIS A 134 -36.49 6.44 11.15
N PRO A 135 -36.73 5.83 12.33
CA PRO A 135 -35.98 6.13 13.57
C PRO A 135 -34.46 5.85 13.49
N LYS A 136 -34.01 5.07 12.50
CA LYS A 136 -32.61 4.73 12.28
C LYS A 136 -31.89 5.68 11.28
N SER A 137 -32.63 6.56 10.61
CA SER A 137 -32.07 7.62 9.76
C SER A 137 -31.31 8.64 10.62
N GLY A 138 -30.36 9.35 10.02
CA GLY A 138 -29.53 10.35 10.72
C GLY A 138 -28.41 9.80 11.62
N ARG A 139 -28.20 8.48 11.69
CA ARG A 139 -27.05 7.92 12.43
C ARG A 139 -25.73 8.21 11.73
N ASN A 140 -24.80 8.84 12.44
CA ASN A 140 -23.47 9.13 11.93
C ASN A 140 -22.60 7.86 11.87
N SER A 141 -21.46 7.98 11.16
CA SER A 141 -20.39 6.99 11.24
C SER A 141 -19.98 6.79 12.70
N GLY A 142 -19.67 5.55 13.06
CA GLY A 142 -19.27 5.22 14.43
C GLY A 142 -18.04 6.01 14.87
N LEU A 143 -18.13 6.64 16.05
CA LEU A 143 -17.03 7.34 16.73
C LEU A 143 -15.93 6.37 17.14
N ALA A 144 -14.72 6.88 17.37
CA ALA A 144 -13.69 6.11 18.05
C ALA A 144 -14.15 5.73 19.48
N ALA A 145 -13.49 4.75 20.08
CA ALA A 145 -13.93 4.22 21.38
C ALA A 145 -13.83 5.28 22.48
N ASP A 146 -12.78 6.09 22.46
CA ASP A 146 -12.47 7.22 23.33
C ASP A 146 -13.32 8.47 23.06
N GLU A 147 -13.83 8.62 21.84
CA GLU A 147 -14.78 9.68 21.48
C GLU A 147 -16.24 9.36 21.89
N CYS A 148 -16.49 8.15 22.42
CA CYS A 148 -17.81 7.77 22.88
C CYS A 148 -18.20 8.56 24.15
N LEU A 149 -19.49 8.86 24.31
CA LEU A 149 -20.02 9.55 25.50
C LEU A 149 -19.67 8.86 26.82
N VAL A 150 -19.57 7.54 26.79
CA VAL A 150 -19.02 6.74 27.90
C VAL A 150 -18.14 5.66 27.31
N PHE A 151 -16.96 5.51 27.89
CA PHE A 151 -16.03 4.44 27.57
C PHE A 151 -15.37 3.95 28.86
N LEU A 152 -15.59 2.67 29.20
CA LEU A 152 -15.05 2.04 30.41
C LEU A 152 -14.27 0.80 30.00
N ARG A 153 -13.00 0.72 30.38
CA ARG A 153 -12.20 -0.49 30.22
C ARG A 153 -12.56 -1.50 31.32
N ASP A 154 -12.25 -2.77 31.06
CA ASP A 154 -12.29 -3.85 32.06
C ASP A 154 -13.65 -4.02 32.76
N ARG A 155 -14.74 -3.75 32.02
CA ARG A 155 -16.12 -3.86 32.52
C ARG A 155 -16.70 -5.27 32.36
N PHE A 156 -16.27 -5.98 31.33
CA PHE A 156 -16.80 -7.28 30.94
C PHE A 156 -15.69 -8.32 30.78
N PRO A 157 -16.02 -9.62 30.84
CA PRO A 157 -15.09 -10.67 30.45
C PRO A 157 -14.56 -10.46 29.03
N ALA A 158 -13.25 -10.64 28.84
CA ALA A 158 -12.57 -10.39 27.58
C ALA A 158 -12.14 -11.69 26.89
N TYR A 159 -12.21 -11.73 25.56
CA TYR A 159 -11.61 -12.79 24.73
C TYR A 159 -10.15 -12.52 24.41
N ILE A 160 -9.77 -11.23 24.33
CA ILE A 160 -8.43 -10.77 23.97
C ILE A 160 -7.99 -9.65 24.90
N SER A 161 -6.69 -9.39 24.99
CA SER A 161 -6.19 -8.22 25.72
C SER A 161 -6.51 -6.91 24.99
N TRP A 162 -6.43 -5.79 25.71
CA TRP A 162 -6.63 -4.46 25.13
C TRP A 162 -5.59 -4.14 24.04
N GLU A 163 -4.34 -4.53 24.29
CA GLU A 163 -3.20 -4.31 23.39
C GLU A 163 -3.41 -5.10 22.09
N ARG A 164 -3.91 -6.35 22.19
CA ARG A 164 -4.25 -7.16 21.00
C ARG A 164 -5.39 -6.51 20.21
N PHE A 165 -6.37 -5.91 20.88
CA PHE A 165 -7.44 -5.17 20.21
C PHE A 165 -6.92 -3.92 19.47
N GLU A 166 -6.08 -3.12 20.10
CA GLU A 166 -5.49 -1.94 19.47
C GLU A 166 -4.64 -2.29 18.25
N ALA A 167 -3.79 -3.33 18.36
CA ALA A 167 -3.02 -3.86 17.25
C ALA A 167 -3.95 -4.30 16.09
N ASN A 168 -5.07 -4.94 16.41
CA ASN A 168 -6.05 -5.36 15.41
C ASN A 168 -6.70 -4.17 14.69
N GLN A 169 -7.03 -3.10 15.42
CA GLN A 169 -7.63 -1.89 14.86
C GLN A 169 -6.66 -1.16 13.94
N LEU A 170 -5.38 -1.07 14.31
CA LEU A 170 -4.31 -0.53 13.47
C LEU A 170 -4.17 -1.35 12.17
N ARG A 171 -4.15 -2.69 12.28
CA ARG A 171 -4.06 -3.58 11.11
C ARG A 171 -5.27 -3.43 10.18
N LEU A 172 -6.48 -3.36 10.73
CA LEU A 172 -7.70 -3.10 9.96
C LEU A 172 -7.70 -1.72 9.29
N ALA A 173 -7.08 -0.71 9.91
CA ALA A 173 -6.91 0.61 9.32
C ALA A 173 -5.89 0.58 8.16
N ALA A 174 -4.73 -0.05 8.36
CA ALA A 174 -3.69 -0.22 7.35
C ALA A 174 -4.19 -1.00 6.12
N ASN A 175 -5.07 -1.98 6.33
CA ASN A 175 -5.67 -2.79 5.26
C ASN A 175 -6.64 -2.05 4.35
N ARG A 176 -7.11 -0.85 4.72
CA ARG A 176 -8.05 -0.06 3.91
C ARG A 176 -7.42 0.22 2.54
N SER A 177 -8.21 0.15 1.48
CA SER A 177 -7.77 0.51 0.13
C SER A 177 -7.95 2.01 -0.11
N ARG A 178 -7.27 2.84 0.68
CA ARG A 178 -7.29 4.31 0.56
C ARG A 178 -5.90 4.84 0.17
N ALA A 179 -5.85 6.06 -0.35
CA ALA A 179 -4.60 6.68 -0.80
C ALA A 179 -3.54 6.79 0.32
N GLY A 180 -3.97 7.00 1.57
CA GLY A 180 -3.10 7.14 2.73
C GLY A 180 -2.74 5.85 3.47
N SER A 181 -3.27 4.69 3.07
CA SER A 181 -3.01 3.42 3.77
C SER A 181 -2.31 2.43 2.83
N PRO A 182 -1.38 1.58 3.31
CA PRO A 182 -0.68 0.62 2.46
C PRO A 182 -1.61 -0.39 1.75
N GLY A 183 -2.79 -0.62 2.32
CA GLY A 183 -3.76 -1.61 1.85
C GLY A 183 -3.34 -3.03 2.21
N ALA A 184 -4.28 -3.98 2.17
CA ALA A 184 -3.98 -5.37 2.49
C ALA A 184 -2.88 -5.98 1.60
N ILE A 185 -2.07 -6.87 2.18
CA ILE A 185 -1.13 -7.71 1.41
C ILE A 185 -1.97 -8.66 0.54
N ARG A 186 -1.62 -8.75 -0.75
CA ARG A 186 -2.30 -9.57 -1.76
C ARG A 186 -1.28 -10.40 -2.52
N ASN A 187 -1.72 -11.47 -3.18
CA ASN A 187 -0.88 -12.46 -3.86
C ASN A 187 -0.17 -11.97 -5.14
N GLY A 188 -0.17 -10.67 -5.43
CA GLY A 188 0.58 -10.12 -6.56
C GLY A 188 2.10 -10.27 -6.37
N THR A 189 2.87 -10.28 -7.46
CA THR A 189 4.33 -10.50 -7.41
C THR A 189 5.14 -9.26 -7.03
N ALA A 190 4.56 -8.05 -7.10
CA ALA A 190 5.27 -6.81 -6.78
C ALA A 190 5.65 -6.72 -5.29
N LEU A 191 6.94 -6.71 -4.97
CA LEU A 191 7.43 -6.69 -3.60
C LEU A 191 6.96 -5.44 -2.83
N LEU A 192 7.11 -4.24 -3.42
CA LEU A 192 6.90 -2.96 -2.72
C LEU A 192 5.45 -2.45 -2.83
N ALA A 193 4.51 -3.31 -3.22
CA ALA A 193 3.12 -2.91 -3.40
C ALA A 193 2.55 -2.29 -2.12
N GLY A 194 2.18 -1.01 -2.20
CA GLY A 194 1.57 -0.26 -1.11
C GLY A 194 2.51 0.57 -0.23
N VAL A 195 3.82 0.48 -0.42
CA VAL A 195 4.80 1.37 0.25
C VAL A 195 5.45 2.36 -0.73
N VAL A 196 5.27 2.17 -2.05
CA VAL A 196 5.85 3.08 -3.05
C VAL A 196 5.08 4.40 -3.16
N ARG A 197 5.82 5.51 -3.11
CA ARG A 197 5.35 6.88 -3.36
C ARG A 197 6.09 7.53 -4.52
N CYS A 198 5.40 8.42 -5.20
CA CYS A 198 5.95 9.22 -6.29
C CYS A 198 6.77 10.38 -5.72
N GLY A 199 8.06 10.47 -6.04
CA GLY A 199 8.89 11.59 -5.61
C GLY A 199 8.65 12.91 -6.36
N ARG A 200 7.80 12.92 -7.39
CA ARG A 200 7.38 14.16 -8.08
C ARG A 200 6.16 14.83 -7.44
N CYS A 201 5.16 14.04 -7.03
CA CYS A 201 3.88 14.59 -6.52
C CYS A 201 3.48 14.06 -5.13
N GLY A 202 4.32 13.24 -4.49
CA GLY A 202 4.09 12.66 -3.17
C GLY A 202 2.97 11.60 -3.08
N LYS A 203 2.19 11.42 -4.17
CA LYS A 203 1.07 10.47 -4.20
C LYS A 203 1.58 9.04 -4.25
N ARG A 204 0.80 8.13 -3.68
CA ARG A 204 1.04 6.68 -3.73
C ARG A 204 1.09 6.18 -5.18
N MET A 205 2.03 5.29 -5.48
CA MET A 205 2.10 4.60 -6.77
C MET A 205 1.34 3.27 -6.71
N TYR A 206 0.65 2.95 -7.81
CA TYR A 206 -0.08 1.70 -7.98
C TYR A 206 0.76 0.69 -8.78
N VAL A 207 0.48 -0.59 -8.56
CA VAL A 207 1.09 -1.66 -9.34
C VAL A 207 0.24 -1.92 -10.57
N ARG A 208 0.88 -1.91 -11.74
CA ARG A 208 0.31 -2.35 -13.01
C ARG A 208 1.09 -3.57 -13.50
N TYR A 209 0.39 -4.66 -13.78
CA TYR A 209 0.98 -5.84 -14.38
C TYR A 209 0.91 -5.76 -15.91
N THR A 210 2.00 -6.15 -16.58
CA THR A 210 1.99 -6.36 -18.02
C THR A 210 1.25 -7.64 -18.37
N ARG A 211 0.94 -7.86 -19.66
CA ARG A 211 0.38 -9.14 -20.16
C ARG A 211 1.24 -10.35 -19.78
N THR A 212 2.54 -10.16 -19.61
CA THR A 212 3.50 -11.19 -19.16
C THR A 212 3.57 -11.33 -17.64
N GLY A 213 2.66 -10.73 -16.89
CA GLY A 213 2.61 -10.81 -15.42
C GLY A 213 3.69 -10.00 -14.69
N ARG A 214 4.46 -9.16 -15.39
CA ARG A 214 5.57 -8.40 -14.78
C ARG A 214 5.07 -7.08 -14.17
N PRO A 215 5.45 -6.75 -12.92
CA PRO A 215 5.00 -5.53 -12.28
C PRO A 215 5.70 -4.27 -12.79
N SER A 216 4.96 -3.16 -12.75
CA SER A 216 5.45 -1.78 -12.94
C SER A 216 4.77 -0.87 -11.93
N TYR A 217 5.50 0.11 -11.40
CA TYR A 217 4.96 1.16 -10.56
C TYR A 217 4.46 2.32 -11.41
N VAL A 218 3.23 2.77 -11.16
CA VAL A 218 2.55 3.80 -11.93
C VAL A 218 1.96 4.84 -11.00
N CYS A 219 2.33 6.11 -11.21
CA CYS A 219 1.71 7.24 -10.55
C CYS A 219 0.57 7.79 -11.42
N SER A 220 -0.66 7.35 -11.15
CA SER A 220 -1.84 7.73 -11.91
C SER A 220 -2.85 8.58 -11.13
N THR A 221 -2.60 8.90 -9.85
CA THR A 221 -3.55 9.65 -9.01
C THR A 221 -3.98 10.96 -9.63
N LEU A 222 -3.02 11.79 -10.08
CA LEU A 222 -3.35 13.08 -10.70
C LEU A 222 -4.14 12.93 -12.01
N ARG A 223 -3.92 11.84 -12.74
CA ARG A 223 -4.69 11.51 -13.94
C ARG A 223 -6.12 11.09 -13.61
N SER A 224 -6.29 10.30 -12.57
CA SER A 224 -7.60 9.81 -12.13
C SER A 224 -8.44 10.91 -11.49
N ASP A 225 -7.82 11.76 -10.66
CA ASP A 225 -8.54 12.74 -9.85
C ASP A 225 -8.76 14.06 -10.60
N TYR A 226 -7.84 14.44 -11.50
CA TYR A 226 -7.83 15.76 -12.15
C TYR A 226 -7.70 15.70 -13.68
N GLY A 227 -7.76 14.52 -14.30
CA GLY A 227 -7.67 14.37 -15.76
C GLY A 227 -6.29 14.71 -16.36
N LEU A 228 -5.26 14.91 -15.54
CA LEU A 228 -3.92 15.28 -16.00
C LEU A 228 -3.19 14.12 -16.72
N PRO A 229 -2.12 14.41 -17.48
CA PRO A 229 -1.25 13.38 -18.02
C PRO A 229 -0.69 12.43 -16.94
N LEU A 230 -0.26 11.24 -17.35
CA LEU A 230 0.37 10.30 -16.44
C LEU A 230 1.64 10.91 -15.84
N CYS A 231 1.70 11.03 -14.51
CA CYS A 231 2.80 11.70 -13.82
C CYS A 231 4.15 11.01 -14.04
N GLN A 232 4.23 9.71 -13.77
CA GLN A 232 5.38 8.87 -14.10
C GLN A 232 5.03 7.38 -14.00
N SER A 233 5.84 6.54 -14.65
CA SER A 233 5.81 5.09 -14.47
C SER A 233 7.18 4.47 -14.68
N THR A 234 7.45 3.37 -13.96
CA THR A 234 8.71 2.63 -14.10
C THR A 234 8.50 1.13 -13.88
N PRO A 235 9.23 0.27 -14.61
CA PRO A 235 9.40 -1.14 -14.25
C PRO A 235 9.77 -1.33 -12.78
N ALA A 236 9.24 -2.39 -12.15
CA ALA A 236 9.53 -2.68 -10.75
C ALA A 236 10.86 -3.44 -10.54
N ALA A 237 11.35 -4.18 -11.54
CA ALA A 237 12.41 -5.17 -11.37
C ALA A 237 13.68 -4.62 -10.69
N ASP A 238 14.34 -3.63 -11.30
CA ASP A 238 15.63 -3.11 -10.77
C ASP A 238 15.47 -2.43 -9.39
N ILE A 239 14.31 -1.80 -9.16
CA ILE A 239 13.94 -1.19 -7.88
C ILE A 239 13.77 -2.27 -6.80
N GLU A 240 13.01 -3.32 -7.11
CA GLU A 240 12.72 -4.41 -6.17
C GLU A 240 13.96 -5.22 -5.85
N THR A 241 14.84 -5.48 -6.82
CA THR A 241 16.12 -6.16 -6.59
C THR A 241 16.97 -5.39 -5.59
N TRP A 242 17.20 -4.10 -5.83
CA TRP A 242 18.01 -3.28 -4.93
C TRP A 242 17.38 -3.16 -3.54
N VAL A 243 16.06 -2.92 -3.43
CA VAL A 243 15.40 -2.85 -2.12
C VAL A 243 15.45 -4.20 -1.39
N ALA A 244 15.28 -5.32 -2.10
CA ALA A 244 15.41 -6.65 -1.49
C ALA A 244 16.81 -6.89 -0.94
N GLU A 245 17.86 -6.49 -1.66
CA GLU A 245 19.25 -6.56 -1.19
C GLU A 245 19.46 -5.70 0.07
N GLN A 246 18.91 -4.47 0.10
CA GLN A 246 19.01 -3.62 1.29
C GLN A 246 18.27 -4.23 2.49
N VAL A 247 17.08 -4.81 2.27
CA VAL A 247 16.32 -5.49 3.33
C VAL A 247 17.10 -6.67 3.89
N LEU A 248 17.71 -7.48 3.03
CA LEU A 248 18.53 -8.61 3.48
C LEU A 248 19.80 -8.15 4.19
N SER A 249 20.43 -7.08 3.72
CA SER A 249 21.61 -6.46 4.37
C SER A 249 21.28 -5.94 5.76
N ALA A 250 20.15 -5.22 5.90
CA ALA A 250 19.69 -4.69 7.19
C ALA A 250 19.34 -5.79 8.21
N LEU A 251 19.02 -7.00 7.74
CA LEU A 251 18.73 -8.16 8.58
C LEU A 251 19.96 -9.05 8.83
N GLN A 252 21.14 -8.69 8.33
CA GLN A 252 22.35 -9.44 8.66
C GLN A 252 22.70 -9.29 10.16
N PRO A 253 23.24 -10.33 10.81
CA PRO A 253 23.53 -10.31 12.25
C PRO A 253 24.35 -9.09 12.70
N ALA A 254 25.40 -8.71 11.96
CA ALA A 254 26.24 -7.56 12.31
C ALA A 254 25.47 -6.21 12.27
N ALA A 255 24.59 -6.02 11.29
CA ALA A 255 23.73 -4.83 11.21
C ALA A 255 22.67 -4.82 12.32
N LEU A 256 22.19 -6.01 12.69
CA LEU A 256 21.23 -6.19 13.78
C LEU A 256 21.87 -5.89 15.15
N ASP A 257 23.11 -6.33 15.41
CA ASP A 257 23.80 -6.06 16.67
C ASP A 257 24.07 -4.57 16.90
N ALA A 258 24.46 -3.85 15.85
CA ALA A 258 24.58 -2.40 15.89
C ALA A 258 23.23 -1.73 16.21
N SER A 259 22.15 -2.23 15.61
CA SER A 259 20.78 -1.75 15.85
C SER A 259 20.28 -2.05 17.27
N LEU A 260 20.58 -3.24 17.80
CA LEU A 260 20.23 -3.65 19.17
C LEU A 260 21.00 -2.82 20.21
N THR A 261 22.26 -2.49 19.93
CA THR A 261 23.07 -1.63 20.80
C THR A 261 22.53 -0.20 20.84
N ALA A 262 22.20 0.36 19.67
CA ALA A 262 21.54 1.66 19.59
C ALA A 262 20.17 1.65 20.31
N ALA A 263 19.39 0.57 20.17
CA ALA A 263 18.13 0.41 20.87
C ALA A 263 18.30 0.36 22.40
N ALA A 264 19.33 -0.32 22.90
CA ALA A 264 19.62 -0.39 24.34
C ALA A 264 19.95 0.99 24.94
N ALA A 265 20.68 1.84 24.21
CA ALA A 265 20.96 3.22 24.64
C ALA A 265 19.67 4.05 24.74
N VAL A 266 18.76 3.93 23.77
CA VAL A 266 17.45 4.58 23.79
C VAL A 266 16.57 4.03 24.91
N GLU A 267 16.62 2.73 25.20
CA GLU A 267 15.91 2.11 26.32
C GLU A 267 16.40 2.65 27.68
N GLU A 268 17.70 2.92 27.85
CA GLU A 268 18.20 3.55 29.09
C GLU A 268 17.69 4.99 29.24
N GLN A 269 17.73 5.79 28.17
CA GLN A 269 17.16 7.14 28.20
C GLN A 269 15.66 7.12 28.53
N ARG A 270 14.91 6.14 28.02
CA ARG A 270 13.49 5.96 28.37
C ARG A 270 13.30 5.59 29.83
N ARG A 271 14.13 4.70 30.39
CA ARG A 271 14.10 4.34 31.82
C ARG A 271 14.36 5.57 32.69
N GLN A 272 15.30 6.43 32.32
CA GLN A 272 15.54 7.71 33.00
C GLN A 272 14.31 8.62 32.96
N LEU A 273 13.65 8.74 31.80
CA LEU A 273 12.44 9.54 31.65
C LEU A 273 11.28 9.00 32.48
N VAL A 274 11.09 7.68 32.53
CA VAL A 274 10.08 7.03 33.38
C VAL A 274 10.32 7.35 34.86
N ARG A 275 11.56 7.20 35.33
CA ARG A 275 11.93 7.59 36.71
C ARG A 275 11.61 9.05 37.01
N HIS A 276 11.86 9.95 36.07
CA HIS A 276 11.53 11.37 36.22
C HIS A 276 10.01 11.62 36.31
N TRP A 277 9.20 10.91 35.54
CA TRP A 277 7.74 10.97 35.66
C TRP A 277 7.23 10.45 37.00
N GLU A 278 7.76 9.32 37.47
CA GLU A 278 7.41 8.75 38.78
C GLU A 278 7.71 9.73 39.91
N GLN A 279 8.89 10.34 39.92
CA GLN A 279 9.28 11.37 40.89
C GLN A 279 8.38 12.61 40.83
N ARG A 280 7.96 13.04 39.63
CA ARG A 280 7.05 14.19 39.46
C ARG A 280 5.65 13.89 40.00
N ILE A 281 5.13 12.70 39.77
CA ILE A 281 3.83 12.25 40.32
C ILE A 281 3.91 12.12 41.83
N GLU A 282 5.00 11.54 42.36
CA GLU A 282 5.22 11.41 43.80
C GLU A 282 5.22 12.76 44.50
N ARG A 283 5.93 13.76 43.95
CA ARG A 283 5.92 15.13 44.48
C ARG A 283 4.52 15.74 44.49
N ALA A 284 3.77 15.61 43.39
CA ALA A 284 2.41 16.13 43.30
C ALA A 284 1.45 15.46 44.30
N ARG A 285 1.57 14.14 44.47
CA ARG A 285 0.80 13.38 45.47
C ARG A 285 1.12 13.84 46.89
N TYR A 286 2.40 14.04 47.20
CA TYR A 286 2.82 14.55 48.50
C TYR A 286 2.25 15.96 48.78
N GLU A 287 2.27 16.85 47.78
CA GLU A 287 1.70 18.19 47.92
C GLU A 287 0.17 18.16 48.12
N ALA A 288 -0.54 17.31 47.36
CA ALA A 288 -1.98 17.12 47.50
C ALA A 288 -2.35 16.56 48.89
N ASP A 289 -1.60 15.57 49.37
CA ASP A 289 -1.78 14.97 50.69
C ASP A 289 -1.50 15.97 51.83
N ARG A 290 -0.45 16.78 51.69
CA ARG A 290 -0.18 17.89 52.62
C ARG A 290 -1.31 18.91 52.65
N ALA A 291 -1.86 19.29 51.49
CA ALA A 291 -2.99 20.21 51.41
C ALA A 291 -4.27 19.61 52.02
N GLY A 292 -4.51 18.32 51.81
CA GLY A 292 -5.62 17.58 52.44
C GLY A 292 -5.52 17.59 53.97
N ARG A 293 -4.33 17.34 54.54
CA ARG A 293 -4.10 17.47 56.00
C ARG A 293 -4.42 18.88 56.53
N GLN A 294 -4.04 19.93 55.79
CA GLN A 294 -4.33 21.30 56.19
C GLN A 294 -5.83 21.60 56.18
N TYR A 295 -6.55 21.10 55.16
CA TYR A 295 -8.01 21.21 55.09
C TYR A 295 -8.69 20.46 56.26
N HIS A 296 -8.31 19.21 56.52
CA HIS A 296 -8.89 18.40 57.60
C HIS A 296 -8.61 18.95 59.01
N ALA A 297 -7.53 19.71 59.20
CA ALA A 297 -7.22 20.37 60.46
C ALA A 297 -7.93 21.73 60.64
N CYS A 298 -8.70 22.21 59.64
CA CYS A 298 -9.39 23.50 59.71
C CYS A 298 -10.74 23.36 60.44
N GLU A 299 -10.97 24.19 61.46
CA GLU A 299 -12.24 24.21 62.18
C GLU A 299 -13.42 24.67 61.27
N PRO A 300 -14.60 24.04 61.36
CA PRO A 300 -15.75 24.35 60.49
C PRO A 300 -16.26 25.79 60.54
N GLU A 301 -16.00 26.52 61.63
CA GLU A 301 -16.39 27.93 61.77
C GLU A 301 -15.59 28.86 60.84
N ASN A 302 -14.38 28.46 60.43
CA ASN A 302 -13.51 29.23 59.54
C ASN A 302 -13.87 29.03 58.06
N ARG A 303 -15.14 29.30 57.72
CA ARG A 303 -15.74 29.00 56.40
C ARG A 303 -15.01 29.57 55.19
N LEU A 304 -14.33 30.71 55.33
CA LEU A 304 -13.56 31.29 54.23
C LEU A 304 -12.24 30.52 54.02
N VAL A 305 -11.53 30.22 55.10
CA VAL A 305 -10.27 29.47 55.09
C VAL A 305 -10.49 28.03 54.61
N ALA A 306 -11.55 27.36 55.11
CA ALA A 306 -11.92 26.01 54.68
C ALA A 306 -12.19 25.95 53.17
N ARG A 307 -12.92 26.93 52.61
CA ARG A 307 -13.16 27.00 51.15
C ARG A 307 -11.89 27.22 50.34
N THR A 308 -10.97 28.05 50.80
CA THR A 308 -9.68 28.27 50.10
C THR A 308 -8.79 27.03 50.16
N LEU A 309 -8.74 26.33 51.31
CA LEU A 309 -7.98 25.08 51.45
C LEU A 309 -8.58 23.94 50.63
N GLU A 310 -9.92 23.83 50.59
CA GLU A 310 -10.64 22.89 49.74
C GLU A 310 -10.33 23.12 48.26
N GLN A 311 -10.47 24.36 47.77
CA GLN A 311 -10.15 24.70 46.38
C GLN A 311 -8.71 24.34 46.01
N ARG A 312 -7.74 24.67 46.89
CA ARG A 312 -6.33 24.34 46.69
C ARG A 312 -6.10 22.82 46.67
N TRP A 313 -6.76 22.08 47.56
CA TRP A 313 -6.65 20.61 47.59
C TRP A 313 -7.24 19.99 46.32
N ASP A 314 -8.41 20.47 45.89
CA ASP A 314 -9.08 20.07 44.65
C ASP A 314 -8.21 20.32 43.41
N GLU A 315 -7.54 21.49 43.34
CA GLU A 315 -6.61 21.82 42.26
C GLU A 315 -5.41 20.86 42.21
N LEU A 316 -4.81 20.56 43.37
CA LEU A 316 -3.69 19.63 43.46
C LEU A 316 -4.11 18.19 43.12
N LEU A 317 -5.31 17.75 43.53
CA LEU A 317 -5.86 16.45 43.15
C LEU A 317 -6.12 16.34 41.64
N ARG A 318 -6.62 17.42 41.02
CA ARG A 318 -6.77 17.49 39.55
C ARG A 318 -5.43 17.43 38.85
N GLU A 319 -4.41 18.08 39.40
CA GLU A 319 -3.04 18.04 38.87
C GLU A 319 -2.44 16.63 38.93
N VAL A 320 -2.59 15.92 40.06
CA VAL A 320 -2.18 14.52 40.18
C VAL A 320 -2.86 13.66 39.13
N ALA A 321 -4.19 13.77 39.02
CA ALA A 321 -4.96 13.00 38.03
C ALA A 321 -4.53 13.30 36.59
N ARG A 322 -4.19 14.56 36.29
CA ARG A 322 -3.66 14.97 34.98
C ARG A 322 -2.30 14.32 34.71
N LEU A 323 -1.36 14.40 35.65
CA LEU A 323 -0.02 13.84 35.51
C LEU A 323 -0.04 12.32 35.37
N GLU A 324 -0.89 11.63 36.14
CA GLU A 324 -1.09 10.19 36.03
C GLU A 324 -1.65 9.81 34.66
N ALA A 325 -2.65 10.54 34.16
CA ALA A 325 -3.21 10.31 32.83
C ALA A 325 -2.19 10.55 31.70
N GLU A 326 -1.35 11.59 31.82
CA GLU A 326 -0.27 11.87 30.87
C GLU A 326 0.81 10.78 30.91
N PHE A 327 1.25 10.37 32.09
CA PHE A 327 2.23 9.31 32.26
C PHE A 327 1.70 7.97 31.73
N ASP A 328 0.43 7.65 32.00
CA ASP A 328 -0.21 6.47 31.43
C ASP A 328 -0.21 6.50 29.90
N ARG A 329 -0.46 7.67 29.29
CA ARG A 329 -0.37 7.84 27.84
C ARG A 329 1.05 7.61 27.34
N VAL A 330 2.06 8.18 27.99
CA VAL A 330 3.48 7.98 27.63
C VAL A 330 3.88 6.51 27.78
N ARG A 331 3.48 5.86 28.86
CA ARG A 331 3.77 4.43 29.11
C ARG A 331 3.14 3.54 28.04
N ARG A 332 1.93 3.86 27.58
CA ARG A 332 1.23 3.12 26.52
C ARG A 332 1.85 3.29 25.13
N THR A 333 2.53 4.40 24.86
CA THR A 333 3.22 4.61 23.58
C THR A 333 4.65 4.08 23.58
N GLN A 334 5.16 3.58 24.71
CA GLN A 334 6.49 2.99 24.77
C GLN A 334 6.53 1.60 24.09
N PRO A 335 7.56 1.34 23.26
CA PRO A 335 7.80 0.01 22.73
C PRO A 335 8.11 -0.99 23.84
N ARG A 336 7.72 -2.26 23.63
CA ARG A 336 8.09 -3.36 24.53
C ARG A 336 9.62 -3.46 24.64
N VAL A 337 10.12 -3.56 25.87
CA VAL A 337 11.53 -3.84 26.15
C VAL A 337 11.84 -5.28 25.75
N LEU A 338 12.90 -5.47 24.97
CA LEU A 338 13.36 -6.81 24.59
C LEU A 338 14.34 -7.33 25.65
N GLY A 339 13.98 -8.44 26.30
CA GLY A 339 14.87 -9.16 27.19
C GLY A 339 16.04 -9.81 26.43
N GLU A 340 17.05 -10.27 27.16
CA GLU A 340 18.23 -10.90 26.55
C GLU A 340 17.88 -12.15 25.73
N ALA A 341 17.01 -13.02 26.26
CA ALA A 341 16.51 -14.18 25.52
C ALA A 341 15.72 -13.81 24.25
N ASP A 342 14.96 -12.71 24.27
CA ASP A 342 14.27 -12.20 23.07
C ASP A 342 15.30 -11.73 22.03
N ARG A 343 16.37 -11.04 22.47
CA ARG A 343 17.45 -10.55 21.58
C ARG A 343 18.20 -11.71 20.93
N ASP A 344 18.54 -12.75 21.70
CA ASP A 344 19.21 -13.93 21.17
C ASP A 344 18.35 -14.68 20.16
N ARG A 345 17.04 -14.80 20.45
CA ARG A 345 16.10 -15.38 19.50
C ARG A 345 16.02 -14.58 18.20
N VAL A 346 16.05 -13.25 18.27
CA VAL A 346 16.07 -12.41 17.07
C VAL A 346 17.36 -12.61 16.28
N ARG A 347 18.53 -12.72 16.93
CA ARG A 347 19.81 -13.03 16.26
C ARG A 347 19.77 -14.36 15.52
N GLN A 348 19.35 -15.42 16.21
CA GLN A 348 19.26 -16.76 15.62
C GLN A 348 18.31 -16.77 14.41
N LEU A 349 17.16 -16.08 14.52
CA LEU A 349 16.23 -15.98 13.40
C LEU A 349 16.82 -15.19 12.23
N ALA A 350 17.55 -14.10 12.51
CA ALA A 350 18.17 -13.24 11.50
C ALA A 350 19.16 -13.99 10.60
N GLU A 351 19.94 -14.92 11.15
CA GLU A 351 20.85 -15.80 10.38
C GLU A 351 20.12 -16.61 9.31
N HIS A 352 18.90 -17.05 9.61
CA HIS A 352 18.11 -17.89 8.71
C HIS A 352 17.23 -17.09 7.73
N VAL A 353 17.02 -15.79 7.94
CA VAL A 353 16.13 -14.99 7.08
C VAL A 353 16.55 -15.01 5.60
N PRO A 354 17.83 -14.88 5.21
CA PRO A 354 18.22 -14.94 3.81
C PRO A 354 17.88 -16.29 3.14
N ALA A 355 17.97 -17.39 3.88
CA ALA A 355 17.58 -18.72 3.39
C ALA A 355 16.06 -18.82 3.22
N VAL A 356 15.29 -18.39 4.23
CA VAL A 356 13.82 -18.34 4.15
C VAL A 356 13.35 -17.43 3.01
N TRP A 357 13.96 -16.27 2.83
CA TRP A 357 13.62 -15.33 1.75
C TRP A 357 13.76 -15.97 0.37
N ARG A 358 14.80 -16.77 0.16
CA ARG A 358 15.10 -17.43 -1.13
C ARG A 358 14.38 -18.76 -1.32
N ALA A 359 13.80 -19.34 -0.26
CA ALA A 359 13.07 -20.60 -0.36
C ALA A 359 11.90 -20.54 -1.35
N SER A 360 11.67 -21.64 -2.07
CA SER A 360 10.57 -21.79 -3.03
C SER A 360 9.19 -21.81 -2.36
N THR A 361 9.14 -22.25 -1.09
CA THR A 361 7.93 -22.25 -0.25
C THR A 361 7.52 -20.86 0.20
N THR A 362 8.45 -19.89 0.21
CA THR A 362 8.17 -18.50 0.60
C THR A 362 7.44 -17.77 -0.52
N THR A 363 6.24 -17.30 -0.24
CA THR A 363 5.38 -16.65 -1.23
C THR A 363 5.76 -15.17 -1.41
N PRO A 364 5.33 -14.51 -2.51
CA PRO A 364 5.46 -13.06 -2.64
C PRO A 364 4.73 -12.26 -1.54
N ALA A 365 3.69 -12.84 -0.94
CA ALA A 365 2.97 -12.21 0.18
C ALA A 365 3.86 -12.19 1.44
N ASP A 366 4.58 -13.28 1.72
CA ASP A 366 5.49 -13.40 2.88
C ASP A 366 6.64 -12.41 2.77
N ARG A 367 7.29 -12.33 1.59
CA ARG A 367 8.37 -11.36 1.34
C ARG A 367 7.88 -9.92 1.51
N ARG A 368 6.67 -9.61 1.04
CA ARG A 368 6.07 -8.28 1.23
C ARG A 368 5.76 -7.99 2.70
N GLN A 369 5.37 -8.99 3.48
CA GLN A 369 5.14 -8.82 4.91
C GLN A 369 6.43 -8.42 5.61
N ILE A 370 7.54 -9.10 5.32
CA ILE A 370 8.87 -8.75 5.85
C ILE A 370 9.24 -7.31 5.47
N VAL A 371 9.10 -6.93 4.19
CA VAL A 371 9.39 -5.56 3.73
C VAL A 371 8.59 -4.51 4.49
N ARG A 372 7.30 -4.75 4.73
CA ARG A 372 6.41 -3.80 5.41
C ARG A 372 6.64 -3.69 6.91
N LEU A 373 7.43 -4.58 7.50
CA LEU A 373 7.86 -4.47 8.90
C LEU A 373 9.07 -3.55 9.05
N LEU A 374 9.88 -3.40 7.99
CA LEU A 374 11.16 -2.70 8.03
C LEU A 374 11.14 -1.35 7.31
N ILE A 375 10.29 -1.24 6.28
CA ILE A 375 10.22 -0.08 5.39
C ILE A 375 8.87 0.60 5.54
N ASP A 376 8.91 1.89 5.88
CA ASP A 376 7.73 2.75 5.95
C ASP A 376 7.31 3.21 4.56
N THR A 377 8.26 3.69 3.76
CA THR A 377 8.01 4.27 2.45
C THR A 377 9.20 4.08 1.51
N VAL A 378 8.90 3.84 0.23
CA VAL A 378 9.88 3.88 -0.86
C VAL A 378 9.49 5.01 -1.82
N VAL A 379 10.26 6.07 -1.87
CA VAL A 379 10.06 7.18 -2.79
C VAL A 379 10.82 6.90 -4.09
N VAL A 380 10.12 6.96 -5.22
CA VAL A 380 10.70 6.75 -6.54
C VAL A 380 10.54 8.01 -7.39
N THR A 381 11.64 8.50 -7.94
CA THR A 381 11.67 9.64 -8.88
C THR A 381 12.32 9.19 -10.17
N VAL A 382 11.53 9.17 -11.24
CA VAL A 382 12.01 8.76 -12.56
C VAL A 382 12.54 9.97 -13.31
N ASP A 383 13.66 9.83 -14.00
CA ASP A 383 14.11 10.81 -14.99
C ASP A 383 13.20 10.72 -16.25
N PRO A 384 12.52 11.81 -16.68
CA PRO A 384 11.64 11.75 -17.84
C PRO A 384 12.38 11.48 -19.16
N THR A 385 13.63 11.93 -19.30
CA THR A 385 14.40 11.85 -20.55
C THR A 385 15.47 10.76 -20.51
N GLY A 386 15.87 10.33 -19.31
CA GLY A 386 16.94 9.35 -19.11
C GLY A 386 16.49 7.93 -18.77
N ASP A 387 17.51 7.09 -18.57
CA ASP A 387 17.47 5.69 -18.17
C ASP A 387 17.75 5.49 -16.67
N ARG A 388 17.47 6.50 -15.85
CA ARG A 388 17.71 6.46 -14.41
C ARG A 388 16.45 6.69 -13.59
N ALA A 389 16.39 6.05 -12.43
CA ALA A 389 15.39 6.30 -11.40
C ALA A 389 16.09 6.44 -10.04
N ALA A 390 15.87 7.55 -9.37
CA ALA A 390 16.29 7.74 -7.98
C ALA A 390 15.30 7.04 -7.05
N ILE A 391 15.83 6.27 -6.12
CA ILE A 391 15.09 5.56 -5.09
C ILE A 391 15.55 6.11 -3.73
N ARG A 392 14.60 6.42 -2.87
CA ARG A 392 14.83 6.76 -1.46
C ARG A 392 14.00 5.82 -0.60
N VAL A 393 14.65 5.08 0.28
CA VAL A 393 14.02 4.16 1.24
C VAL A 393 14.00 4.84 2.60
N GLU A 394 12.82 4.90 3.19
CA GLU A 394 12.59 5.40 4.53
C GLU A 394 12.24 4.19 5.40
N TRP A 395 13.13 3.88 6.34
CA TRP A 395 13.04 2.73 7.23
C TRP A 395 12.18 3.07 8.45
N SER A 396 11.53 2.07 9.04
CA SER A 396 10.70 2.24 10.25
C SER A 396 11.48 2.73 11.47
N GLY A 397 12.81 2.65 11.44
CA GLY A 397 13.72 3.23 12.43
C GLY A 397 14.15 4.68 12.16
N GLY A 398 13.61 5.35 11.13
CA GLY A 398 13.95 6.72 10.74
C GLY A 398 15.19 6.87 9.86
N ALA A 399 15.96 5.79 9.64
CA ALA A 399 17.07 5.79 8.70
C ALA A 399 16.59 6.05 7.27
N VAL A 400 17.42 6.71 6.47
CA VAL A 400 17.14 7.00 5.06
C VAL A 400 18.31 6.53 4.21
N GLN A 401 18.00 5.77 3.15
CA GLN A 401 18.98 5.36 2.15
C GLN A 401 18.55 5.83 0.77
N GLN A 402 19.52 6.20 -0.07
CA GLN A 402 19.26 6.68 -1.42
C GLN A 402 20.17 5.98 -2.41
N GLN A 403 19.62 5.62 -3.57
CA GLN A 403 20.37 5.05 -4.68
C GLN A 403 19.74 5.44 -6.00
N THR A 404 20.56 5.57 -7.04
CA THR A 404 20.07 5.68 -8.41
C THR A 404 20.22 4.34 -9.13
N VAL A 405 19.12 3.81 -9.65
CA VAL A 405 19.12 2.56 -10.43
C VAL A 405 18.91 2.85 -11.91
N HIS A 406 19.43 1.96 -12.75
CA HIS A 406 19.11 1.94 -14.17
C HIS A 406 17.63 1.55 -14.36
N ARG A 407 17.01 2.16 -15.37
CA ARG A 407 15.64 1.91 -15.82
C ARG A 407 15.66 1.59 -17.31
N PRO A 408 14.98 0.53 -17.75
CA PRO A 408 14.82 0.23 -19.17
C PRO A 408 14.13 1.38 -19.94
N VAL A 409 14.81 1.90 -20.95
CA VAL A 409 14.29 2.91 -21.90
C VAL A 409 13.90 2.30 -23.25
N GLN A 410 13.20 3.07 -24.10
CA GLN A 410 12.66 2.56 -25.36
C GLN A 410 13.70 2.42 -26.46
N GLY A 411 14.79 3.20 -26.41
CA GLY A 411 15.85 3.18 -27.42
C GLY A 411 17.18 3.68 -26.86
N TYR A 412 18.26 3.40 -27.59
CA TYR A 412 19.64 3.64 -27.15
C TYR A 412 19.93 5.12 -26.88
N ARG A 413 19.39 6.03 -27.70
CA ARG A 413 19.59 7.48 -27.57
C ARG A 413 19.03 8.09 -26.27
N GLN A 414 18.20 7.35 -25.53
CA GLN A 414 17.67 7.76 -24.23
C GLN A 414 18.57 7.34 -23.06
N GLN A 415 19.63 6.55 -23.34
CA GLN A 415 20.61 6.15 -22.35
C GLN A 415 21.65 7.25 -22.19
N ARG A 416 21.99 7.57 -20.95
CA ARG A 416 23.01 8.58 -20.67
C ARG A 416 24.35 8.24 -21.31
N ASP A 417 24.66 6.96 -21.33
CA ASP A 417 25.95 6.44 -21.80
C ASP A 417 25.97 6.25 -23.33
N TRP A 418 24.95 6.73 -24.05
CA TRP A 418 24.86 6.61 -25.51
C TRP A 418 26.06 7.19 -26.26
N PRO A 419 26.56 8.40 -25.96
CA PRO A 419 27.73 8.94 -26.65
C PRO A 419 28.96 8.02 -26.51
N GLN A 420 29.23 7.55 -25.30
CA GLN A 420 30.34 6.64 -24.99
C GLN A 420 30.15 5.28 -25.67
N LEU A 421 28.93 4.74 -25.64
CA LEU A 421 28.57 3.50 -26.31
C LEU A 421 28.79 3.61 -27.82
N SER A 422 28.32 4.70 -28.45
CA SER A 422 28.46 4.92 -29.89
C SER A 422 29.92 5.05 -30.30
N ALA A 423 30.71 5.84 -29.57
CA ALA A 423 32.13 6.01 -29.85
C ALA A 423 32.90 4.69 -29.69
N ARG A 424 32.60 3.93 -28.61
CA ARG A 424 33.24 2.63 -28.36
C ARG A 424 32.88 1.62 -29.44
N LEU A 425 31.62 1.61 -29.88
CA LEU A 425 31.14 0.70 -30.91
C LEU A 425 31.75 1.03 -32.29
N ILE A 426 31.91 2.30 -32.64
CA ILE A 426 32.64 2.73 -33.85
C ILE A 426 34.10 2.27 -33.78
N ALA A 427 34.81 2.59 -32.69
CA ALA A 427 36.23 2.22 -32.54
C ALA A 427 36.46 0.70 -32.59
N LEU A 428 35.60 -0.10 -31.95
CA LEU A 428 35.70 -1.55 -32.00
C LEU A 428 35.37 -2.10 -33.40
N HIS A 429 34.48 -1.44 -34.14
CA HIS A 429 34.18 -1.82 -35.51
C HIS A 429 35.35 -1.50 -36.46
N GLU A 430 35.98 -0.34 -36.32
CA GLU A 430 37.19 0.07 -37.07
C GLU A 430 38.37 -0.89 -36.84
N GLN A 431 38.45 -1.50 -35.65
CA GLN A 431 39.41 -2.56 -35.33
C GLN A 431 39.07 -3.93 -35.95
N ASN A 432 38.11 -3.99 -36.89
CA ASN A 432 37.65 -5.21 -37.55
C ASN A 432 37.16 -6.32 -36.60
N ARG A 433 36.74 -5.98 -35.38
CA ARG A 433 36.17 -6.95 -34.43
C ARG A 433 34.83 -7.48 -34.94
N THR A 434 34.57 -8.76 -34.69
CA THR A 434 33.30 -9.39 -35.06
C THR A 434 32.17 -8.89 -34.15
N PRO A 435 30.90 -8.85 -34.62
CA PRO A 435 29.79 -8.41 -33.79
C PRO A 435 29.59 -9.20 -32.49
N ALA A 436 30.06 -10.46 -32.42
CA ALA A 436 30.02 -11.28 -31.21
C ALA A 436 31.06 -10.81 -30.19
N GLU A 437 32.30 -10.55 -30.61
CA GLU A 437 33.35 -10.01 -29.73
C GLU A 437 32.98 -8.62 -29.20
N ILE A 438 32.44 -7.76 -30.06
CA ILE A 438 31.98 -6.43 -29.66
C ILE A 438 30.88 -6.55 -28.59
N ALA A 439 29.96 -7.50 -28.72
CA ALA A 439 28.91 -7.71 -27.71
C ALA A 439 29.49 -8.09 -26.34
N THR A 440 30.48 -8.97 -26.30
CA THR A 440 31.21 -9.35 -25.08
C THR A 440 31.92 -8.15 -24.46
N ILE A 441 32.70 -7.41 -25.25
CA ILE A 441 33.46 -6.24 -24.78
C ILE A 441 32.53 -5.16 -24.21
N LEU A 442 31.39 -4.91 -24.87
CA LEU A 442 30.41 -3.94 -24.38
C LEU A 442 29.78 -4.39 -23.06
N GLN A 443 29.56 -5.69 -22.89
CA GLN A 443 28.99 -6.24 -21.66
C GLN A 443 29.99 -6.21 -20.49
N GLU A 444 31.26 -6.53 -20.75
CA GLU A 444 32.35 -6.41 -19.76
C GLU A 444 32.60 -4.96 -19.35
N ALA A 445 32.47 -4.02 -20.29
CA ALA A 445 32.54 -2.58 -20.01
C ALA A 445 31.30 -2.03 -19.27
N GLY A 446 30.31 -2.88 -18.96
CA GLY A 446 29.15 -2.52 -18.17
C GLY A 446 28.01 -1.83 -18.95
N PHE A 447 28.12 -1.69 -20.27
CA PHE A 447 27.03 -1.15 -21.08
C PHE A 447 25.82 -2.09 -21.07
N ARG A 448 24.62 -1.51 -21.11
CA ARG A 448 23.36 -2.27 -21.15
C ARG A 448 22.53 -1.87 -22.36
N PRO A 449 21.90 -2.83 -23.07
CA PRO A 449 20.98 -2.49 -24.14
C PRO A 449 19.68 -1.85 -23.59
N PRO A 450 18.99 -1.00 -24.39
CA PRO A 450 17.67 -0.49 -24.12
C PRO A 450 16.65 -1.62 -24.27
N LYS A 451 15.54 -1.51 -23.53
CA LYS A 451 14.62 -2.60 -23.20
C LYS A 451 15.28 -3.72 -22.41
N ARG A 452 14.47 -4.52 -21.70
CA ARG A 452 14.88 -5.49 -20.67
C ARG A 452 15.63 -6.73 -21.20
N ALA A 453 16.61 -6.56 -22.10
CA ALA A 453 17.53 -7.60 -22.51
C ALA A 453 18.66 -7.74 -21.47
N THR A 454 19.10 -8.97 -21.22
CA THR A 454 20.10 -9.28 -20.19
C THR A 454 21.52 -8.87 -20.58
N GLY A 455 21.80 -8.73 -21.87
CA GLY A 455 23.09 -8.32 -22.42
C GLY A 455 23.02 -8.03 -23.92
N PHE A 456 24.15 -7.60 -24.49
CA PHE A 456 24.26 -7.38 -25.93
C PHE A 456 24.34 -8.71 -26.67
N THR A 457 23.67 -8.81 -27.82
CA THR A 457 23.84 -9.94 -28.73
C THR A 457 24.50 -9.49 -30.03
N ALA A 458 25.16 -10.40 -30.74
CA ALA A 458 25.78 -10.10 -32.04
C ALA A 458 24.78 -9.47 -33.04
N GLY A 459 23.51 -9.89 -33.01
CA GLY A 459 22.46 -9.32 -33.85
C GLY A 459 21.95 -7.94 -33.39
N MET A 460 22.13 -7.57 -32.11
CA MET A 460 21.89 -6.20 -31.63
C MET A 460 23.03 -5.27 -32.06
N VAL A 461 24.27 -5.72 -31.89
CA VAL A 461 25.47 -4.97 -32.31
C VAL A 461 25.43 -4.72 -33.82
N ARG A 462 25.15 -5.74 -34.63
CA ARG A 462 25.05 -5.59 -36.09
C ARG A 462 24.07 -4.48 -36.50
N ARG A 463 22.87 -4.50 -35.92
CA ARG A 463 21.85 -3.46 -36.17
C ARG A 463 22.31 -2.08 -35.70
N LEU A 464 22.98 -1.97 -34.56
CA LEU A 464 23.52 -0.71 -34.06
C LEU A 464 24.59 -0.13 -35.00
N VAL A 465 25.52 -0.97 -35.47
CA VAL A 465 26.53 -0.57 -36.46
C VAL A 465 25.85 -0.07 -37.74
N ASP A 466 24.81 -0.79 -38.22
CA ASP A 466 24.04 -0.40 -39.41
C ASP A 466 23.25 0.90 -39.20
N ASP A 467 22.72 1.14 -38.00
CA ASP A 467 21.97 2.35 -37.64
C ASP A 467 22.88 3.57 -37.42
N LEU A 468 24.13 3.34 -37.02
CA LEU A 468 25.19 4.35 -36.90
C LEU A 468 25.84 4.69 -38.25
N GLY A 469 25.52 3.94 -39.32
CA GLY A 469 26.03 4.20 -40.66
C GLY A 469 27.50 3.82 -40.87
N VAL A 470 28.09 3.04 -39.95
CA VAL A 470 29.52 2.68 -40.00
C VAL A 470 29.79 1.57 -41.05
N ARG A 471 28.76 0.82 -41.43
CA ARG A 471 28.79 -0.08 -42.59
C ARG A 471 28.02 0.53 -43.75
N PRO A 472 28.57 0.50 -44.99
CA PRO A 472 27.75 0.70 -46.17
C PRO A 472 26.64 -0.35 -46.16
N ARG A 473 25.38 0.08 -46.15
CA ARG A 473 24.27 -0.85 -46.38
C ARG A 473 24.41 -1.35 -47.80
N VAL A 474 24.95 -2.55 -47.96
CA VAL A 474 24.85 -3.29 -49.22
C VAL A 474 23.36 -3.54 -49.41
N SER A 475 22.73 -2.70 -50.23
CA SER A 475 21.41 -2.98 -50.76
C SER A 475 21.55 -4.33 -51.47
N ARG A 476 21.05 -5.40 -50.84
CA ARG A 476 20.76 -6.65 -51.53
C ARG A 476 19.56 -6.40 -52.43
N VAL A 477 19.74 -5.57 -53.45
CA VAL A 477 18.99 -5.71 -54.69
C VAL A 477 19.84 -6.71 -55.47
N PRO A 478 19.39 -7.97 -55.63
CA PRO A 478 20.07 -8.88 -56.56
C PRO A 478 20.17 -8.20 -57.92
N ASP A 479 21.30 -8.29 -58.62
CA ASP A 479 21.42 -7.79 -59.99
C ASP A 479 20.36 -8.40 -60.94
N GLU A 480 19.74 -9.51 -60.54
CA GLU A 480 18.63 -10.20 -61.23
C GLU A 480 17.22 -9.67 -60.88
N ALA A 481 17.10 -8.66 -60.02
CA ALA A 481 15.80 -8.06 -59.71
C ALA A 481 15.35 -7.22 -60.91
N GLY A 482 14.48 -7.78 -61.74
CA GLY A 482 13.90 -7.09 -62.90
C GLY A 482 13.40 -5.68 -62.58
N PRO A 483 13.38 -4.78 -63.58
CA PRO A 483 13.21 -3.34 -63.36
C PRO A 483 11.91 -3.02 -62.60
N LEU A 484 11.98 -1.98 -61.76
CA LEU A 484 10.80 -1.35 -61.19
C LEU A 484 9.97 -0.74 -62.32
N THR A 485 8.65 -0.92 -62.31
CA THR A 485 7.78 -0.21 -63.25
C THR A 485 7.58 1.24 -62.80
N GLU A 486 7.08 2.10 -63.68
CA GLU A 486 6.80 3.50 -63.36
C GLU A 486 5.91 3.64 -62.10
N GLY A 487 6.34 4.47 -61.15
CA GLY A 487 5.67 4.66 -59.86
C GLY A 487 5.92 3.55 -58.81
N GLU A 488 6.72 2.53 -59.10
CA GLU A 488 7.16 1.54 -58.10
C GLU A 488 8.47 1.96 -57.42
N TRP A 489 8.55 1.72 -56.12
CA TRP A 489 9.71 1.99 -55.28
C TRP A 489 10.11 0.69 -54.57
N TRP A 490 11.41 0.50 -54.33
CA TRP A 490 11.81 -0.53 -53.38
C TRP A 490 11.28 -0.16 -51.99
N LEU A 491 10.73 -1.14 -51.26
CA LEU A 491 10.09 -0.90 -49.96
C LEU A 491 10.98 -0.13 -48.98
N HIS A 492 12.29 -0.42 -48.98
CA HIS A 492 13.26 0.25 -48.11
C HIS A 492 13.55 1.71 -48.54
N GLU A 493 13.52 1.99 -49.84
CA GLU A 493 13.68 3.35 -50.38
C GLU A 493 12.44 4.20 -50.12
N LEU A 494 11.25 3.64 -50.32
CA LEU A 494 10.00 4.30 -49.96
C LEU A 494 9.90 4.56 -48.45
N ALA A 495 10.37 3.61 -47.62
CA ALA A 495 10.45 3.80 -46.17
C ALA A 495 11.29 5.03 -45.81
N ARG A 496 12.45 5.16 -46.46
CA ARG A 496 13.37 6.28 -46.28
C ARG A 496 12.74 7.58 -46.76
N HIS A 497 12.13 7.60 -47.94
CA HIS A 497 11.48 8.79 -48.49
C HIS A 497 10.32 9.29 -47.62
N LEU A 498 9.54 8.38 -47.02
CA LEU A 498 8.44 8.72 -46.11
C LEU A 498 8.92 9.01 -44.66
N GLY A 499 10.19 8.76 -44.33
CA GLY A 499 10.73 8.86 -42.97
C GLY A 499 10.03 7.90 -41.98
N VAL A 500 9.75 6.67 -42.41
CA VAL A 500 9.17 5.60 -41.58
C VAL A 500 10.09 4.37 -41.57
N SER A 501 9.97 3.53 -40.54
CA SER A 501 10.71 2.26 -40.49
C SER A 501 10.21 1.30 -41.60
N PRO A 502 11.10 0.51 -42.26
CA PRO A 502 10.68 -0.57 -43.16
C PRO A 502 9.70 -1.56 -42.51
N TYR A 503 9.77 -1.74 -41.18
CA TYR A 503 8.81 -2.57 -40.43
C TYR A 503 7.39 -1.99 -40.48
N THR A 504 7.25 -0.66 -40.44
CA THR A 504 5.95 0.02 -40.56
C THR A 504 5.33 -0.21 -41.93
N LEU A 505 6.12 -0.08 -43.01
CA LEU A 505 5.65 -0.36 -44.38
C LEU A 505 5.32 -1.85 -44.58
N HIS A 506 6.11 -2.77 -44.03
CA HIS A 506 5.74 -4.19 -44.01
C HIS A 506 4.43 -4.44 -43.25
N GLY A 507 4.20 -3.71 -42.15
CA GLY A 507 2.94 -3.75 -41.42
C GLY A 507 1.76 -3.22 -42.23
N TRP A 508 1.95 -2.16 -43.02
CA TRP A 508 0.94 -1.61 -43.93
C TRP A 508 0.64 -2.56 -45.08
N ARG A 509 1.68 -3.14 -45.69
CA ARG A 509 1.56 -4.20 -46.70
C ARG A 509 0.73 -5.37 -46.20
N THR A 510 1.06 -5.89 -45.02
CA THR A 510 0.37 -7.05 -44.43
C THR A 510 -1.10 -6.77 -44.11
N LYS A 511 -1.47 -5.49 -43.99
CA LYS A 511 -2.85 -5.04 -43.78
C LYS A 511 -3.56 -4.61 -45.07
N GLY A 512 -2.90 -4.71 -46.22
CA GLY A 512 -3.45 -4.29 -47.52
C GLY A 512 -3.57 -2.78 -47.70
N TRP A 513 -2.83 -1.97 -46.94
CA TRP A 513 -2.92 -0.51 -47.00
C TRP A 513 -2.07 0.13 -48.10
N LEU A 514 -1.44 -0.68 -48.94
CA LEU A 514 -0.60 -0.28 -50.07
C LEU A 514 -0.53 -1.42 -51.08
N HIS A 515 -0.24 -1.09 -52.34
CA HIS A 515 -0.02 -2.07 -53.39
C HIS A 515 1.44 -2.49 -53.43
N ALA A 516 1.73 -3.79 -53.26
CA ALA A 516 3.08 -4.31 -53.33
C ALA A 516 3.13 -5.64 -54.06
N ARG A 517 4.19 -5.84 -54.85
CA ARG A 517 4.52 -7.13 -55.49
C ARG A 517 5.90 -7.60 -55.04
N GLN A 518 6.10 -8.90 -55.08
CA GLN A 518 7.40 -9.50 -54.80
C GLN A 518 8.14 -9.71 -56.12
N VAL A 519 9.36 -9.16 -56.23
CA VAL A 519 10.19 -9.26 -57.43
C VAL A 519 11.15 -10.44 -57.27
N GLY A 520 11.27 -11.31 -58.27
CA GLY A 520 12.18 -12.47 -58.22
C GLY A 520 11.65 -13.68 -57.43
N GLY A 521 10.33 -13.78 -57.21
CA GLY A 521 9.71 -14.96 -56.58
C GLY A 521 9.77 -14.99 -55.05
N ARG A 522 9.54 -16.18 -54.48
CA ARG A 522 9.34 -16.37 -53.03
C ARG A 522 10.62 -16.06 -52.25
N GLY A 523 10.63 -14.93 -51.54
CA GLY A 523 11.79 -14.47 -50.76
C GLY A 523 12.54 -13.29 -51.38
N GLY A 524 12.16 -12.86 -52.58
CA GLY A 524 12.72 -11.68 -53.24
C GLY A 524 12.27 -10.33 -52.63
N PRO A 525 12.92 -9.22 -53.04
CA PRO A 525 12.61 -7.88 -52.55
C PRO A 525 11.19 -7.42 -52.93
N TRP A 526 10.63 -6.52 -52.11
CA TRP A 526 9.29 -5.97 -52.32
C TRP A 526 9.35 -4.65 -53.09
N ALA A 527 8.70 -4.62 -54.25
CA ALA A 527 8.38 -3.40 -54.97
C ALA A 527 7.01 -2.90 -54.49
N VAL A 528 6.94 -1.65 -54.07
CA VAL A 528 5.72 -0.99 -53.58
C VAL A 528 5.33 0.08 -54.59
N TRP A 529 4.11 0.01 -55.10
CA TRP A 529 3.58 1.06 -55.96
C TRP A 529 3.17 2.26 -55.08
N ALA A 530 3.73 3.41 -55.42
CA ALA A 530 3.47 4.69 -54.80
C ALA A 530 3.56 5.79 -55.88
N GLY A 531 2.74 5.66 -56.92
CA GLY A 531 2.61 6.65 -57.99
C GLY A 531 1.57 7.73 -57.69
N GLY A 532 1.71 8.91 -58.31
CA GLY A 532 0.74 10.01 -58.18
C GLY A 532 0.54 10.49 -56.74
N THR A 533 -0.72 10.55 -56.29
CA THR A 533 -1.12 11.02 -54.94
C THR A 533 -0.92 9.99 -53.82
N GLU A 534 -0.45 8.78 -54.14
CA GLU A 534 -0.30 7.69 -53.17
C GLU A 534 0.81 7.98 -52.13
N VAL A 535 1.88 8.66 -52.54
CA VAL A 535 2.95 9.11 -51.61
C VAL A 535 2.38 10.08 -50.57
N ASP A 536 1.54 11.02 -51.01
CA ASP A 536 0.91 12.01 -50.12
C ASP A 536 -0.12 11.36 -49.19
N ARG A 537 -0.89 10.37 -49.67
CA ARG A 537 -1.77 9.57 -48.81
C ARG A 537 -0.98 8.83 -47.74
N LEU A 538 0.13 8.19 -48.10
CA LEU A 538 0.99 7.47 -47.16
C LEU A 538 1.64 8.41 -46.13
N ARG A 539 2.00 9.64 -46.54
CA ARG A 539 2.48 10.69 -45.63
C ARG A 539 1.37 11.16 -44.68
N ALA A 540 0.15 11.39 -45.19
CA ALA A 540 -1.00 11.72 -44.37
C ALA A 540 -1.39 10.59 -43.39
N LEU A 541 -1.24 9.32 -43.79
CA LEU A 541 -1.46 8.16 -42.93
C LEU A 541 -0.44 8.07 -41.79
N LYS A 542 0.81 8.46 -42.05
CA LYS A 542 1.86 8.58 -41.03
C LYS A 542 1.54 9.68 -40.02
N GLU A 543 1.11 10.84 -40.51
CA GLU A 543 0.93 12.06 -39.69
C GLU A 543 -0.40 12.08 -38.93
N CYS A 544 -1.40 11.29 -39.34
CA CYS A 544 -2.71 11.27 -38.71
C CYS A 544 -2.67 10.80 -37.24
N PRO A 545 -3.03 11.64 -36.25
CA PRO A 545 -3.05 11.25 -34.84
C PRO A 545 -4.08 10.16 -34.57
N ARG A 546 -3.68 9.11 -33.84
CA ARG A 546 -4.54 7.96 -33.48
C ARG A 546 -5.44 8.27 -32.29
N VAL A 547 -6.32 9.24 -32.46
CA VAL A 547 -7.35 9.64 -31.50
C VAL A 547 -8.74 9.31 -32.06
N TRP A 548 -9.73 9.16 -31.18
CA TRP A 548 -11.10 8.79 -31.58
C TRP A 548 -11.71 9.77 -32.60
N ALA A 549 -11.42 11.07 -32.46
CA ALA A 549 -11.88 12.13 -33.37
C ALA A 549 -11.42 11.94 -34.84
N ASN A 550 -10.34 11.20 -35.08
CA ASN A 550 -9.80 10.98 -36.42
C ASN A 550 -10.17 9.61 -37.02
N ARG A 551 -11.11 8.87 -36.42
CA ARG A 551 -11.43 7.49 -36.82
C ARG A 551 -11.77 7.37 -38.30
N ASP A 552 -12.63 8.25 -38.79
CA ASP A 552 -13.18 8.14 -40.15
C ASP A 552 -12.14 8.59 -41.19
N ARG A 553 -11.37 9.65 -40.88
CA ARG A 553 -10.18 10.05 -41.67
C ARG A 553 -9.15 8.93 -41.76
N LEU A 554 -8.88 8.25 -40.64
CA LEU A 554 -7.95 7.13 -40.61
C LEU A 554 -8.48 5.92 -41.39
N ALA A 555 -9.79 5.70 -41.43
CA ALA A 555 -10.41 4.65 -42.23
C ALA A 555 -10.23 4.92 -43.73
N ALA A 556 -10.47 6.15 -44.18
CA ALA A 556 -10.24 6.57 -45.57
C ALA A 556 -8.76 6.42 -45.98
N LEU A 557 -7.83 6.87 -45.13
CA LEU A 557 -6.39 6.78 -45.41
C LEU A 557 -5.83 5.35 -45.41
N ARG A 558 -6.59 4.33 -44.97
CA ARG A 558 -6.16 2.92 -45.01
C ARG A 558 -6.46 2.23 -46.34
N VAL A 559 -7.30 2.84 -47.17
CA VAL A 559 -7.62 2.34 -48.51
C VAL A 559 -6.57 2.89 -49.47
N PRO A 560 -5.79 2.03 -50.16
CA PRO A 560 -4.85 2.48 -51.17
C PRO A 560 -5.59 3.07 -52.39
N THR A 561 -4.95 4.01 -53.09
CA THR A 561 -5.51 4.51 -54.35
C THR A 561 -5.48 3.43 -55.42
N VAL A 562 -6.47 3.46 -56.33
CA VAL A 562 -6.56 2.48 -57.42
C VAL A 562 -5.35 2.66 -58.33
N ARG A 563 -4.59 1.57 -58.53
CA ARG A 563 -3.53 1.48 -59.53
C ARG A 563 -4.18 1.57 -60.92
N ALA A 564 -3.98 2.67 -61.62
CA ALA A 564 -4.41 2.85 -63.02
C ALA A 564 -3.62 1.94 -63.96
#